data_AF-C7QKM5-F1
#
_entry.id   AF-C7QKM5-F1
#
_cell.length_a   1.000
_cell.length_b   1.000
_cell.length_c   1.000
_cell.angle_alpha   90.00
_cell.angle_beta   90.00
_cell.angle_gamma   90.00
#
_symmetry.space_group_name_H-M   'P 1'
#
loop_
_entity.id
_entity.type
_entity.pdbx_description
1 polymer ?
#
loop_
_entity_poly.entity_id
_entity_poly.type
_entity_poly.pdbx_seq_one_letter_code
_entity_poly.pdbx_strand_id
1 'polypeptide(L)' 'MSVASLDDHVASDYRNWVGVLFAVHHKVEVRGMDGEAGPEFCTCGDVWPCRSEATAARLLDFPL' A
#
# COMPACT_ATOMS: atom_id res chain seq x y z
N MET A 1 -21.86 1.72 -25.59
CA MET A 1 -21.11 1.46 -24.34
C MET A 1 -21.89 0.42 -23.56
N SER A 2 -21.29 -0.73 -23.26
CA SER A 2 -21.93 -1.78 -22.44
C SER A 2 -21.63 -1.54 -20.95
N VAL A 3 -22.46 -2.10 -20.07
CA VAL A 3 -22.29 -1.99 -18.61
C VAL A 3 -20.90 -2.49 -18.17
N ALA A 4 -20.43 -3.61 -18.74
CA ALA A 4 -19.10 -4.16 -18.49
C ALA A 4 -17.95 -3.17 -18.77
N SER A 5 -18.06 -2.38 -19.85
CA SER A 5 -17.04 -1.38 -20.21
C SER A 5 -17.02 -0.18 -19.26
N LEU A 6 -18.13 0.14 -18.60
CA LEU A 6 -18.21 1.20 -17.60
C LEU A 6 -17.60 0.74 -16.28
N ASP A 7 -17.90 -0.50 -15.87
CA ASP A 7 -17.39 -1.10 -14.65
C ASP A 7 -15.85 -1.21 -14.66
N ASP A 8 -15.27 -1.60 -15.81
CA ASP A 8 -13.82 -1.69 -15.96
C ASP A 8 -13.11 -0.33 -15.82
N HIS A 9 -13.71 0.76 -16.34
CA HIS A 9 -13.15 2.11 -16.22
C HIS A 9 -13.23 2.62 -14.78
N VAL A 10 -14.38 2.44 -14.12
CA VAL A 10 -14.57 2.84 -12.72
C VAL A 10 -13.64 2.05 -11.79
N ALA A 11 -13.43 0.75 -12.05
CA ALA A 11 -12.49 -0.07 -11.29
C ALA A 11 -11.04 0.39 -11.48
N SER A 12 -10.63 0.76 -12.70
CA SER A 12 -9.31 1.32 -12.97
C SER A 12 -9.08 2.65 -12.25
N ASP A 13 -10.09 3.54 -12.25
CA ASP A 13 -10.01 4.83 -11.57
C ASP A 13 -9.92 4.65 -10.05
N TYR A 14 -10.74 3.76 -9.48
CA TYR A 14 -10.71 3.43 -8.06
C TYR A 14 -9.32 2.96 -7.59
N ARG A 15 -8.71 2.02 -8.32
CA ARG A 15 -7.39 1.49 -7.96
C ARG A 15 -6.30 2.56 -8.02
N ASN A 16 -6.37 3.44 -9.02
CA ASN A 16 -5.46 4.59 -9.13
C ASN A 16 -5.62 5.54 -7.94
N TRP A 17 -6.85 5.87 -7.54
CA TRP A 17 -7.10 6.75 -6.40
C TRP A 17 -6.61 6.17 -5.08
N VAL A 18 -6.84 4.88 -4.82
CA VAL A 18 -6.29 4.22 -3.62
C VAL A 18 -4.76 4.25 -3.66
N GLY A 19 -4.13 3.96 -4.81
CA GLY A 19 -2.69 4.08 -4.96
C GLY A 19 -2.16 5.49 -4.65
N VAL A 20 -2.82 6.54 -5.14
CA VAL A 20 -2.42 7.94 -4.89
C VAL A 20 -2.62 8.33 -3.43
N LEU A 21 -3.75 7.95 -2.81
CA LEU A 21 -4.06 8.29 -1.42
C LEU A 21 -3.08 7.67 -0.43
N PHE A 22 -2.58 6.47 -0.73
CA PHE A 22 -1.66 5.74 0.13
C PHE A 22 -0.20 5.79 -0.34
N ALA A 23 0.11 6.55 -1.40
CA ALA A 23 1.44 6.66 -2.00
C ALA A 23 2.54 7.11 -1.03
N VAL A 24 2.21 7.70 0.10
CA VAL A 24 3.18 8.19 1.10
C VAL A 24 3.64 7.11 2.08
N HIS A 25 3.04 5.92 2.05
CA HIS A 25 3.37 4.80 2.92
C HIS A 25 4.35 3.86 2.23
N HIS A 26 5.59 3.82 2.73
CA HIS A 26 6.65 2.95 2.20
C HIS A 26 7.36 2.20 3.31
N LYS A 27 7.78 0.97 3.01
CA LYS A 27 8.61 0.15 3.89
C LYS A 27 10.01 0.75 3.99
N VAL A 28 10.45 0.95 5.22
CA VAL A 28 11.80 1.37 5.59
C VAL A 28 12.43 0.23 6.37
N GLU A 29 13.45 -0.38 5.77
CA GLU A 29 14.24 -1.43 6.41
C GLU A 29 15.32 -0.78 7.29
N VAL A 30 15.38 -1.18 8.55
CA VAL A 30 16.46 -0.77 9.46
C VAL A 30 17.45 -1.91 9.57
N ARG A 31 18.73 -1.63 9.35
CA ARG A 31 19.81 -2.60 9.61
C ARG A 31 20.50 -2.25 10.92
N GLY A 32 20.66 -3.24 11.79
CA GLY A 32 21.45 -3.13 13.00
C GLY A 32 22.93 -2.88 12.69
N MET A 33 23.68 -2.37 13.68
CA MET A 33 25.14 -2.18 13.54
C MET A 33 25.91 -3.51 13.43
N ASP A 34 25.30 -4.60 13.89
CA ASP A 34 25.74 -5.98 13.74
C ASP A 34 25.40 -6.58 12.35
N GLY A 35 24.69 -5.82 11.50
CA GLY A 35 24.23 -6.28 10.19
C GLY A 35 22.95 -7.12 10.25
N GLU A 36 22.39 -7.35 11.43
CA GLU A 36 21.13 -8.06 11.59
C GLU A 36 19.94 -7.21 11.11
N ALA A 37 18.89 -7.89 10.66
CA ALA A 37 17.64 -7.23 10.28
C ALA A 37 16.98 -6.63 11.53
N GLY A 38 16.88 -5.30 11.57
CA GLY A 38 16.14 -4.58 12.57
C GLY A 38 14.63 -4.53 12.25
N PRO A 39 13.83 -3.93 13.14
CA PRO A 39 12.41 -3.76 12.90
C PRO A 39 12.16 -2.90 11.65
N GLU A 40 11.15 -3.28 10.89
CA GLU A 40 10.71 -2.58 9.68
C GLU A 40 9.65 -1.53 10.06
N PHE A 41 9.75 -0.35 9.47
CA PHE A 41 8.83 0.76 9.74
C PHE A 41 8.21 1.28 8.45
N CYS A 42 7.10 1.96 8.59
CA CYS A 42 6.54 2.80 7.55
C CYS A 42 7.11 4.21 7.66
N THR A 43 7.22 4.90 6.53
CA THR A 43 7.48 6.35 6.45
C THR A 43 6.52 7.21 7.28
N CYS A 44 5.34 6.71 7.67
CA CYS A 44 4.45 7.40 8.60
C CYS A 44 4.86 7.30 10.08
N GLY A 45 5.92 6.54 10.40
CA GLY A 45 6.47 6.37 11.75
C GLY A 45 5.99 5.12 12.50
N ASP A 46 5.01 4.38 11.97
CA ASP A 46 4.51 3.13 12.55
C ASP A 46 5.34 1.91 12.12
N VAL A 47 5.19 0.78 12.82
CA VAL A 47 5.76 -0.51 12.40
C VAL A 47 5.14 -0.96 11.07
N TRP A 48 5.95 -1.52 10.17
CA TRP A 48 5.49 -2.07 8.91
C TRP A 48 4.86 -3.46 9.08
N PRO A 49 3.74 -3.78 8.40
CA PRO A 49 2.89 -2.87 7.63
C PRO A 49 2.08 -1.96 8.58
N CYS A 50 2.04 -0.66 8.28
CA CYS A 50 1.21 0.26 9.05
C CYS A 50 -0.29 0.02 8.76
N ARG A 51 -1.17 0.57 9.61
CA ARG A 51 -2.62 0.42 9.47
C ARG A 51 -3.14 0.89 8.10
N SER A 52 -2.60 2.00 7.60
CA SER A 52 -2.98 2.58 6.30
C SER A 52 -2.62 1.64 5.15
N GLU A 53 -1.39 1.11 5.15
CA GLU A 53 -0.93 0.16 4.13
C GLU A 53 -1.76 -1.13 4.15
N ALA A 54 -1.99 -1.70 5.33
CA ALA A 54 -2.84 -2.87 5.48
C ALA A 54 -4.28 -2.65 4.99
N THR A 55 -4.77 -1.41 5.07
CA THR A 55 -6.09 -1.04 4.54
C THR A 55 -6.05 -0.94 3.01
N ALA A 56 -5.03 -0.27 2.45
CA ALA A 56 -4.85 -0.14 1.00
C ALA A 56 -4.72 -1.50 0.31
N ALA A 57 -3.91 -2.41 0.87
CA ALA A 57 -3.74 -3.77 0.37
C ALA A 57 -5.07 -4.54 0.31
N ARG A 58 -5.91 -4.42 1.35
CA ARG A 58 -7.26 -5.03 1.37
C ARG A 58 -8.20 -4.42 0.33
N LEU A 59 -8.15 -3.11 0.12
CA LEU A 59 -8.99 -2.43 -0.86
C LEU A 59 -8.58 -2.74 -2.31
N LEU A 60 -7.30 -3.00 -2.54
CA LEU A 60 -6.73 -3.30 -3.85
C LEU A 60 -6.65 -4.80 -4.17
N ASP A 61 -7.03 -5.67 -3.23
CA ASP A 61 -6.78 -7.12 -3.25
C ASP A 61 -5.31 -7.46 -3.54
N PHE A 62 -4.40 -6.69 -2.95
CA PHE A 62 -2.96 -6.81 -3.14
C PHE A 62 -2.27 -7.47 -1.94
N PRO A 63 -1.25 -8.31 -2.17
CA PRO A 63 -0.43 -8.85 -1.10
C PRO A 63 0.44 -7.75 -0.47
N LEU A 64 0.69 -7.89 0.83
CA LEU A 64 1.63 -7.05 1.62
C LEU A 64 3.07 -7.55 1.49
#